data_AF-A0A8F1SBX6-F1
#
_entry.id   AF-A0A8F1SBX6-F1
#
_cell.length_a   1.000
_cell.length_b   1.000
_cell.length_c   1.000
_cell.angle_alpha   90.00
_cell.angle_beta   90.00
_cell.angle_gamma   90.00
#
_symmetry.space_group_name_H-M   'P 1'
#
loop_
_entity.id
_entity.type
_entity.pdbx_description
1 polymer ?
#
loop_
_entity_poly.entity_id
_entity_poly.type
_entity_poly.pdbx_seq_one_letter_code
_entity_poly.pdbx_strand_id
1 'polypeptide(L)' 'MIKPAASGTGIIAGGVVRRFIGVTGVRNLLTKSLGSTNKVNIAYATIEALKSLVPRDQWLSAQPVKKVAKKEAK' A
#
# COMPACT_ATOMS: atom_id res chain seq x y z
N MET A 1 -2.64 0.81 -10.76
CA MET A 1 -3.38 -0.18 -9.95
C MET A 1 -2.44 -0.82 -8.93
N ILE A 2 -2.87 -0.88 -7.67
CA ILE A 2 -2.13 -1.47 -6.55
C ILE A 2 -2.99 -2.56 -5.91
N LYS A 3 -2.42 -3.75 -5.67
CA LYS A 3 -3.10 -4.87 -5.01
C LYS A 3 -2.21 -5.50 -3.94
N PRO A 4 -2.80 -5.96 -2.82
CA PRO A 4 -2.07 -6.76 -1.84
C PRO A 4 -1.66 -8.09 -2.48
N ALA A 5 -0.51 -8.62 -2.05
CA ALA A 5 0.00 -9.92 -2.49
C ALA A 5 0.08 -10.90 -1.31
N ALA A 6 0.15 -12.19 -1.59
CA ALA A 6 0.34 -13.21 -0.57
C ALA A 6 1.70 -13.07 0.12
N SER A 7 1.87 -13.68 1.30
CA SER A 7 3.16 -13.67 1.99
C SER A 7 4.22 -14.38 1.15
N GLY A 8 5.39 -13.77 1.02
CA GLY A 8 6.52 -14.36 0.27
C GLY A 8 6.54 -13.98 -1.22
N THR A 9 5.52 -13.29 -1.74
CA THR A 9 5.53 -12.77 -3.12
C THR A 9 6.53 -11.64 -3.31
N GLY A 10 6.82 -10.88 -2.25
CA GLY A 10 7.68 -9.71 -2.35
C GLY A 10 7.03 -8.55 -3.11
N ILE A 11 7.85 -7.59 -3.55
CA ILE A 11 7.40 -6.37 -4.23
C ILE A 11 7.57 -6.52 -5.75
N ILE A 12 6.47 -6.78 -6.46
CA ILE A 12 6.43 -6.81 -7.92
C ILE A 12 5.82 -5.49 -8.41
N ALA A 13 6.71 -4.56 -8.77
CA ALA A 13 6.35 -3.21 -9.13
C ALA A 13 7.33 -2.58 -10.12
N GLY A 14 6.86 -1.57 -10.88
CA GLY A 14 7.72 -0.74 -11.72
C GLY A 14 8.70 0.08 -10.89
N GLY A 15 9.84 0.47 -11.48
CA GLY A 15 10.97 1.07 -10.75
C GLY A 15 10.63 2.30 -9.89
N VAL A 16 9.75 3.18 -10.38
CA VAL A 16 9.28 4.37 -9.64
C VAL A 16 8.52 3.95 -8.39
N VAL A 17 7.51 3.09 -8.55
CA VAL A 17 6.65 2.59 -7.46
C VAL A 17 7.49 1.83 -6.43
N ARG A 18 8.46 1.02 -6.89
CA ARG A 18 9.33 0.24 -6.00
C ARG A 18 10.18 1.11 -5.07
N ARG A 19 10.62 2.30 -5.53
CA ARG A 19 11.34 3.25 -4.65
C ARG A 19 10.46 3.80 -3.54
N PHE A 20 9.22 4.16 -3.84
CA PHE A 20 8.27 4.63 -2.82
C PHE A 20 7.94 3.53 -1.81
N ILE A 21 7.56 2.34 -2.30
CA ILE A 21 7.16 1.21 -1.46
C ILE A 21 8.31 0.69 -0.59
N GLY A 22 9.56 0.79 -1.06
CA GLY A 22 10.72 0.43 -0.26
C GLY A 22 10.86 1.23 1.04
N VAL A 23 10.30 2.44 1.10
CA VAL A 23 10.33 3.31 2.29
C VAL A 23 9.14 3.06 3.23
N THR A 24 8.00 2.60 2.71
CA THR A 24 6.75 2.45 3.49
C THR A 24 6.68 1.18 4.34
N GLY A 25 7.66 0.28 4.23
CA GLY A 25 7.71 -0.98 4.99
C GLY A 25 6.79 -2.09 4.46
N VAL A 26 6.10 -1.86 3.33
CA VAL A 26 5.24 -2.86 2.70
C VAL A 26 6.09 -3.95 2.03
N ARG A 27 5.89 -5.20 2.45
CA ARG A 27 6.69 -6.35 1.99
C ARG A 27 6.12 -7.08 0.78
N ASN A 28 4.80 -7.14 0.63
CA ASN A 28 4.15 -7.94 -0.41
C ASN A 28 3.15 -7.07 -1.18
N LEU A 29 3.41 -6.86 -2.48
CA LEU A 29 2.63 -5.95 -3.31
C LEU A 29 2.71 -6.32 -4.79
N LEU A 30 1.58 -6.28 -5.49
CA LEU A 30 1.50 -6.35 -6.95
C LEU A 30 1.02 -5.01 -7.50
N THR A 31 1.75 -4.44 -8.46
CA THR A 31 1.34 -3.18 -9.09
C THR A 31 1.53 -3.19 -10.59
N LYS A 32 0.69 -2.42 -11.28
CA LYS A 32 0.84 -2.12 -12.71
C LYS A 32 0.38 -0.69 -12.99
N SER A 33 1.18 0.06 -13.75
CA SER A 33 0.72 1.29 -14.40
C SER A 33 -0.12 0.92 -15.62
N LEU A 34 -1.35 1.44 -15.67
CA LEU A 34 -2.29 1.26 -16.78
C LEU A 34 -2.48 2.65 -17.39
N GLY A 35 -2.16 2.82 -18.68
CA GLY A 35 -2.21 4.13 -19.35
C GLY A 35 -0.82 4.71 -19.60
N SER A 36 -0.39 5.67 -18.78
CA SER A 36 0.86 6.42 -19.02
C SER A 36 2.12 5.74 -18.48
N THR A 37 3.24 5.97 -19.18
CA THR A 37 4.60 5.58 -18.78
C THR A 37 5.41 6.73 -18.17
N ASN A 38 4.82 7.94 -18.05
CA ASN A 38 5.50 9.09 -17.48
C ASN A 38 5.79 8.86 -15.99
N LYS A 39 7.08 8.88 -15.64
CA LYS A 39 7.58 8.58 -14.29
C LYS A 39 7.08 9.54 -13.22
N VAL A 40 6.94 10.83 -13.57
CA VAL A 40 6.49 11.87 -12.64
C VAL A 40 5.02 11.65 -12.27
N ASN A 41 4.18 11.38 -13.27
CA ASN A 41 2.76 11.11 -13.04
C ASN A 41 2.55 9.80 -12.27
N ILE A 42 3.37 8.77 -12.54
CA ILE A 42 3.34 7.52 -11.77
C ILE A 42 3.70 7.78 -10.31
N ALA A 43 4.68 8.66 -10.03
CA ALA A 43 5.03 9.02 -8.66
C ALA A 43 3.84 9.68 -7.93
N TYR A 44 3.22 10.69 -8.54
CA TYR A 44 2.05 11.34 -7.95
C TYR A 44 0.87 10.38 -7.76
N ALA A 45 0.56 9.57 -8.77
CA ALA A 45 -0.51 8.57 -8.70
C ALA A 45 -0.23 7.50 -7.61
N THR A 46 1.04 7.17 -7.36
CA THR A 46 1.40 6.23 -6.28
C THR A 46 1.10 6.82 -4.91
N ILE A 47 1.46 8.10 -4.70
CA ILE A 47 1.19 8.80 -3.43
C ILE A 47 -0.31 8.94 -3.21
N GLU A 48 -1.06 9.33 -4.24
CA GLU A 48 -2.51 9.45 -4.19
C GLU A 48 -3.19 8.12 -3.89
N ALA A 49 -2.77 7.03 -4.56
CA ALA A 49 -3.30 5.69 -4.33
C ALA A 49 -3.02 5.16 -2.91
N LEU A 50 -1.91 5.55 -2.29
CA LEU A 50 -1.64 5.19 -0.89
C LEU A 50 -2.52 5.98 0.08
N LYS A 51 -2.81 7.25 -0.22
CA LYS A 51 -3.68 8.11 0.60
C LYS A 51 -5.14 7.67 0.56
N SER A 52 -5.60 7.08 -0.55
CA SER A 52 -6.98 6.61 -0.69
C SER A 52 -7.26 5.25 -0.04
N LEU A 53 -6.25 4.59 0.53
CA LEU A 53 -6.43 3.33 1.24
C LEU A 53 -7.20 3.54 2.55
N VAL A 54 -8.26 2.77 2.73
CA VAL A 54 -9.07 2.78 3.95
C VAL A 54 -8.46 1.79 4.97
N PRO A 55 -8.23 2.21 6.22
CA PRO A 55 -7.74 1.31 7.26
C PRO A 55 -8.77 0.21 7.56
N ARG A 56 -8.27 -0.95 7.99
CA ARG A 56 -9.07 -2.17 8.21
C ARG A 56 -10.30 -1.93 9.10
N ASP A 57 -10.18 -1.06 10.09
CA ASP A 57 -11.24 -0.79 11.08
C ASP A 57 -12.49 -0.13 10.48
N GLN A 58 -12.33 0.54 9.33
CA GLN A 58 -13.40 1.27 8.66
C GLN A 58 -14.00 0.49 7.48
N TRP A 59 -13.62 -0.77 7.29
CA TRP A 59 -14.21 -1.60 6.25
C TRP A 59 -15.63 -2.00 6.64
N LEU A 60 -16.61 -1.73 5.77
CA LEU A 60 -18.04 -2.01 5.99
C LEU A 60 -18.34 -3.47 6.37
N SER A 61 -17.45 -4.40 6.01
CA SER A 61 -17.57 -5.85 6.22
C SER A 61 -16.56 -6.41 7.23
N ALA A 62 -15.73 -5.58 7.87
CA ALA A 62 -14.80 -6.07 8.89
C ALA A 62 -15.57 -6.42 10.18
N GLN A 63 -15.43 -7.67 10.64
CA GLN A 63 -15.77 -8.00 12.02
C GLN A 63 -14.93 -7.12 12.97
N PRO A 64 -15.49 -6.63 14.09
CA PRO A 64 -14.77 -5.78 15.01
C PRO A 64 -13.57 -6.55 15.57
N VAL A 65 -12.38 -6.25 15.07
CA VAL A 65 -11.15 -6.71 15.70
C VAL A 65 -11.07 -6.06 17.06
N LYS A 66 -11.05 -6.88 18.13
CA LYS A 66 -10.81 -6.39 19.50
C LYS A 66 -9.57 -5.50 19.46
N LYS A 67 -9.75 -4.20 19.75
CA LYS A 67 -8.64 -3.27 19.98
C LYS A 67 -7.77 -3.86 21.09
N VAL A 68 -6.66 -4.50 20.72
CA VAL A 68 -5.60 -4.78 21.69
C VAL A 68 -4.96 -3.44 21.96
N ALA A 69 -5.43 -2.80 23.03
CA ALA A 69 -4.77 -1.67 23.62
C ALA A 69 -3.30 -2.02 23.85
N LYS A 70 -2.39 -1.33 23.16
CA LYS A 70 -1.13 -0.97 23.76
C LYS A 70 -1.09 0.54 23.93
N LYS A 71 -1.52 0.93 25.11
CA LYS A 71 -1.02 2.09 25.83
C LYS A 71 0.50 1.99 25.95
N GLU A 72 1.13 3.14 25.72
CA GLU A 72 2.26 3.73 26.47
C GLU A 72 3.64 3.05 26.41
N ALA A 73 4.65 3.81 25.96
CA ALA A 73 5.73 4.27 26.85
C ALA A 73 6.65 5.30 26.13
N LYS A 74 6.57 6.54 26.63
CA LYS A 74 7.54 7.67 26.56
C LYS A 74 7.75 8.41 25.22
#